data_AF-A0A0K0FES2-F1
#
_entry.id   AF-A0A0K0FES2-F1
#
_cell.length_a   1.000
_cell.length_b   1.000
_cell.length_c   1.000
_cell.angle_alpha   90.00
_cell.angle_beta   90.00
_cell.angle_gamma   90.00
#
_symmetry.space_group_name_H-M   'P 1'
#
loop_
_entity.id
_entity.type
_entity.pdbx_description
1 polymer ?
#
loop_
_entity_poly.entity_id
_entity_poly.type
_entity_poly.pdbx_seq_one_letter_code
_entity_poly.pdbx_strand_id
1 'polypeptide(L)'
;MTELNNNIIKKALKEIENNTCIRFKENNLLNNNNKGIIFEKSKVCSSYVGLAFSNIKQTVNLTIECSNEKGYVLHEVGHALGLLHEHCRTDRDNFVTIDFNNIKTGLNGNFKIPTSVNYKNYSTHYDYGSIMHYNSYEFSTSYWRKVLTSKIHTEYDRMMGQRSYMTFNDYKKINLLYCSKCNKTGEKDKGKVVCLNGGYVDYKNCSRCICPFGYTGDLCSEIMKSDERCNKTTFNEIIRYSTIGLLVHIIVSFIYKLDKGTTGLLLCSWRYWPIQVKSESNTVLIYFNGAENNAFIQFGFKEVS
;
A
#
# COMPACT_ATOMS: atom_id res chain seq x y z
N MET A 1 -19.20 15.41 19.61
CA MET A 1 -18.98 13.97 19.94
C MET A 1 -17.88 13.89 20.97
N THR A 2 -18.08 13.18 22.09
CA THR A 2 -17.11 13.11 23.20
C THR A 2 -16.28 11.82 23.21
N GLU A 3 -16.76 10.79 22.52
CA GLU A 3 -16.23 9.42 22.53
C GLU A 3 -15.71 8.98 21.15
N LEU A 4 -14.91 7.90 21.13
CA LEU A 4 -14.43 7.29 19.90
C LEU A 4 -15.57 6.57 19.16
N ASN A 5 -15.51 6.58 17.83
CA ASN A 5 -16.51 5.93 17.00
C ASN A 5 -16.27 4.41 16.90
N ASN A 6 -16.84 3.67 17.86
CA ASN A 6 -16.73 2.22 17.94
C ASN A 6 -17.22 1.48 16.68
N ASN A 7 -18.19 2.03 15.95
CA ASN A 7 -18.69 1.41 14.73
C ASN A 7 -17.63 1.42 13.62
N ILE A 8 -16.94 2.55 13.42
CA ILE A 8 -15.86 2.65 12.43
C ILE A 8 -14.67 1.77 12.84
N ILE A 9 -14.34 1.73 14.13
CA ILE A 9 -13.29 0.82 14.64
C ILE A 9 -13.64 -0.64 14.31
N LYS A 10 -14.85 -1.09 14.62
CA LYS A 10 -15.30 -2.47 14.30
C LYS A 10 -15.27 -2.74 12.80
N LYS A 11 -15.63 -1.77 11.94
CA LYS A 11 -15.54 -1.89 10.48
C LYS A 11 -14.09 -2.04 9.99
N ALA A 12 -13.16 -1.25 10.53
CA ALA A 12 -11.73 -1.35 10.18
C ALA A 12 -11.16 -2.72 10.58
N LEU A 13 -11.45 -3.18 11.81
CA LEU A 13 -11.06 -4.51 12.27
C LEU A 13 -11.63 -5.60 11.35
N LYS A 14 -12.91 -5.49 10.98
CA LYS A 14 -13.57 -6.46 10.11
C LYS A 14 -12.93 -6.54 8.72
N GLU A 15 -12.51 -5.41 8.18
CA GLU A 15 -11.81 -5.36 6.90
C GLU A 15 -10.47 -6.11 6.95
N ILE A 16 -9.71 -5.98 8.03
CA ILE A 16 -8.49 -6.78 8.24
C ILE A 16 -8.83 -8.27 8.35
N GLU A 17 -9.90 -8.65 9.07
CA GLU A 17 -10.31 -10.07 9.16
C GLU A 17 -10.71 -10.66 7.81
N ASN A 18 -11.34 -9.86 6.94
CA ASN A 18 -11.79 -10.33 5.63
C ASN A 18 -10.60 -10.60 4.69
N ASN A 19 -9.51 -9.84 4.83
CA ASN A 19 -8.34 -9.91 3.95
C ASN A 19 -7.18 -10.73 4.52
N THR A 20 -7.24 -11.11 5.80
CA THR A 20 -6.14 -11.81 6.49
C THR A 20 -6.63 -12.95 7.38
N CYS A 21 -5.71 -13.74 7.93
CA CYS A 21 -6.06 -14.74 8.95
C CYS A 21 -6.25 -14.14 10.36
N ILE A 22 -5.97 -12.86 10.57
CA ILE A 22 -6.10 -12.19 11.87
C ILE A 22 -7.57 -12.14 12.28
N ARG A 23 -7.86 -12.42 13.54
CA ARG A 23 -9.21 -12.36 14.11
C ARG A 23 -9.20 -11.52 15.36
N PHE A 24 -10.18 -10.63 15.48
CA PHE A 24 -10.37 -9.76 16.62
C PHE A 24 -11.55 -10.25 17.44
N LYS A 25 -11.33 -10.55 18.72
CA LYS A 25 -12.38 -10.93 19.66
C LYS A 25 -12.52 -9.82 20.70
N GLU A 26 -13.71 -9.23 20.76
CA GLU A 26 -14.05 -8.25 21.80
C GLU A 26 -13.93 -8.90 23.17
N ASN A 27 -13.22 -8.25 24.09
CA ASN A 27 -12.96 -8.73 25.44
C ASN A 27 -13.28 -7.63 26.46
N ASN A 28 -14.45 -7.74 27.09
CA ASN A 28 -14.91 -6.78 28.10
C ASN A 28 -14.12 -6.83 29.41
N LEU A 29 -13.29 -7.87 29.61
CA LEU A 29 -12.45 -8.05 30.80
C LEU A 29 -11.01 -7.55 30.59
N LEU A 30 -10.69 -7.01 29.40
CA LEU A 30 -9.35 -6.51 29.11
C LEU A 30 -9.00 -5.35 30.03
N ASN A 31 -7.96 -5.52 30.84
CA ASN A 31 -7.41 -4.49 31.71
C ASN A 31 -5.87 -4.44 31.57
N ASN A 32 -5.21 -3.65 32.42
CA ASN A 32 -3.77 -3.43 32.35
C ASN A 32 -2.93 -4.72 32.52
N ASN A 33 -3.49 -5.78 33.12
CA ASN A 33 -2.78 -7.01 33.45
C ASN A 33 -3.01 -8.14 32.43
N ASN A 34 -3.70 -7.87 31.32
CA ASN A 34 -4.00 -8.88 30.31
C ASN A 34 -3.55 -8.40 28.93
N LYS A 35 -3.01 -9.33 28.13
CA LYS A 35 -2.60 -9.08 26.76
C LYS A 35 -3.81 -8.79 25.87
N GLY A 36 -3.71 -7.73 25.06
CA GLY A 36 -4.71 -7.35 24.08
C GLY A 36 -4.46 -5.94 23.55
N ILE A 37 -5.25 -5.53 22.55
CA ILE A 37 -5.25 -4.16 22.05
C ILE A 37 -6.45 -3.43 22.67
N ILE A 38 -6.23 -2.23 23.22
CA ILE A 38 -7.27 -1.33 23.71
C ILE A 38 -7.25 -0.03 22.90
N PHE A 39 -8.43 0.49 22.56
CA PHE A 39 -8.55 1.78 21.88
C PHE A 39 -8.83 2.86 22.93
N GLU A 40 -7.94 3.84 23.04
CA GLU A 40 -8.07 4.93 24.02
C GLU A 40 -8.05 6.29 23.30
N LYS A 41 -8.86 7.23 23.78
CA LYS A 41 -8.92 8.58 23.25
C LYS A 41 -7.65 9.33 23.62
N SER A 42 -7.02 9.96 22.63
CA SER A 42 -5.81 10.76 22.80
C SER A 42 -5.88 12.06 21.99
N LYS A 43 -4.86 12.89 22.12
CA LYS A 43 -4.64 14.11 21.31
C LYS A 43 -3.97 13.81 19.96
N VAL A 44 -3.38 12.64 19.82
CA VAL A 44 -2.69 12.18 18.61
C VAL A 44 -3.06 10.73 18.31
N CYS A 45 -3.01 10.35 17.05
CA CYS A 45 -3.22 8.98 16.60
C CYS A 45 -1.86 8.28 16.60
N SER A 46 -1.76 7.17 17.32
CA SER A 46 -0.51 6.42 17.43
C SER A 46 -0.72 5.01 17.97
N SER A 47 0.15 4.10 17.54
CA SER A 47 0.28 2.78 18.15
C SER A 47 1.74 2.35 18.20
N TYR A 48 2.04 1.47 19.14
CA TYR A 48 3.30 0.75 19.12
C TYR A 48 3.33 -0.23 17.94
N VAL A 49 4.54 -0.48 17.44
CA VAL A 49 4.74 -1.38 16.30
C VAL A 49 4.86 -2.82 16.80
N GLY A 50 3.94 -3.67 16.35
CA GLY A 50 3.87 -5.08 16.71
C GLY A 50 3.46 -5.30 18.16
N LEU A 51 3.78 -6.47 18.70
CA LEU A 51 3.55 -6.78 20.10
C LEU A 51 4.65 -6.19 20.97
N ALA A 52 4.50 -4.92 21.37
CA ALA A 52 5.50 -4.23 22.19
C ALA A 52 5.56 -4.76 23.63
N PHE A 53 4.46 -5.31 24.14
CA PHE A 53 4.38 -5.84 25.49
C PHE A 53 3.76 -7.24 25.51
N SER A 54 4.42 -8.20 26.15
CA SER A 54 4.00 -9.61 26.11
C SER A 54 2.85 -9.94 27.07
N ASN A 55 2.75 -9.22 28.19
CA ASN A 55 1.91 -9.62 29.33
C ASN A 55 0.87 -8.56 29.72
N ILE A 56 0.88 -7.39 29.07
CA ILE A 56 -0.02 -6.28 29.38
C ILE A 56 -0.76 -5.81 28.12
N LYS A 57 -1.78 -4.98 28.31
CA LYS A 57 -2.51 -4.35 27.21
C LYS A 57 -1.59 -3.40 26.41
N GLN A 58 -1.83 -3.29 25.12
CA GLN A 58 -1.22 -2.30 24.24
C GLN A 58 -2.29 -1.31 23.78
N THR A 59 -2.05 -0.03 24.00
CA THR A 59 -2.97 1.02 23.59
C THR A 59 -2.77 1.38 22.11
N VAL A 60 -3.88 1.45 21.36
CA VAL A 60 -4.02 2.18 20.10
C VAL A 60 -4.69 3.51 20.43
N ASN A 61 -3.93 4.59 20.33
CA ASN A 61 -4.39 5.94 20.59
C ASN A 61 -5.09 6.49 19.36
N LEU A 62 -6.30 7.04 19.54
CA LEU A 62 -7.05 7.68 18.46
C LEU A 62 -7.58 9.03 18.94
N THR A 63 -7.55 10.03 18.07
CA THR A 63 -8.41 11.21 18.23
C THR A 63 -9.85 10.86 17.81
N ILE A 64 -10.78 11.77 18.09
CA ILE A 64 -12.17 11.61 17.62
C ILE A 64 -12.20 11.58 16.10
N GLU A 65 -11.43 12.45 15.45
CA GLU A 65 -11.29 12.56 14.00
C GLU A 65 -10.77 11.25 13.39
N CYS A 66 -9.64 10.72 13.88
CA CYS A 66 -9.12 9.43 13.40
C CYS A 66 -10.10 8.29 13.61
N SER A 67 -10.86 8.29 14.70
CA SER A 67 -11.86 7.24 14.93
C SER A 67 -13.04 7.30 13.97
N ASN A 68 -13.33 8.46 13.37
CA ASN A 68 -14.42 8.61 12.39
C ASN A 68 -14.02 8.19 10.96
N GLU A 69 -12.72 8.04 10.71
CA GLU A 69 -12.18 7.68 9.40
C GLU A 69 -11.52 6.30 9.44
N LYS A 70 -12.12 5.34 8.74
CA LYS A 70 -11.70 3.94 8.73
C LYS A 70 -10.21 3.77 8.43
N GLY A 71 -9.65 4.56 7.50
CA GLY A 71 -8.24 4.42 7.11
C GLY A 71 -7.24 4.83 8.19
N TYR A 72 -7.55 5.81 9.04
CA TYR A 72 -6.70 6.12 10.18
C TYR A 72 -6.73 4.97 11.20
N VAL A 73 -7.90 4.37 11.46
CA VAL A 73 -7.97 3.19 12.32
C VAL A 73 -7.19 2.02 11.73
N LEU A 74 -7.32 1.76 10.43
CA LEU A 74 -6.53 0.74 9.73
C LEU A 74 -5.02 1.01 9.86
N HIS A 75 -4.57 2.25 9.70
CA HIS A 75 -3.15 2.63 9.88
C HIS A 75 -2.64 2.26 11.28
N GLU A 76 -3.34 2.69 12.33
CA GLU A 76 -2.91 2.43 13.71
C GLU A 76 -2.99 0.96 14.10
N VAL A 77 -4.01 0.23 13.62
CA VAL A 77 -4.08 -1.22 13.80
C VAL A 77 -2.98 -1.92 12.99
N GLY A 78 -2.62 -1.40 11.81
CA GLY A 78 -1.48 -1.85 11.02
C GLY A 78 -0.17 -1.77 11.81
N HIS A 79 0.07 -0.65 12.50
CA HIS A 79 1.17 -0.53 13.46
C HIS A 79 1.10 -1.60 14.55
N ALA A 80 -0.03 -1.77 15.21
CA ALA A 80 -0.18 -2.80 16.25
C ALA A 80 0.07 -4.23 15.73
N LEU A 81 -0.19 -4.48 14.44
CA LEU A 81 0.13 -5.72 13.72
C LEU A 81 1.57 -5.78 13.18
N GLY A 82 2.44 -4.83 13.53
CA GLY A 82 3.86 -4.87 13.18
C GLY A 82 4.22 -4.23 11.85
N LEU A 83 3.29 -3.52 11.19
CA LEU A 83 3.65 -2.73 10.03
C LEU A 83 4.39 -1.45 10.45
N LEU A 84 5.54 -1.23 9.84
CA LEU A 84 6.26 0.04 9.92
C LEU A 84 5.80 0.98 8.80
N HIS A 85 6.12 2.27 8.94
CA HIS A 85 5.89 3.21 7.84
C HIS A 85 6.67 2.80 6.59
N GLU A 86 6.05 2.98 5.43
CA GLU A 86 6.64 2.53 4.15
C GLU A 86 7.91 3.32 3.80
N HIS A 87 7.95 4.61 4.14
CA HIS A 87 9.15 5.46 3.99
C HIS A 87 10.23 5.14 5.02
N CYS A 88 10.06 4.14 5.89
CA CYS A 88 11.10 3.64 6.76
C CYS A 88 11.74 2.36 6.22
N ARG A 89 11.34 1.85 5.05
CA ARG A 89 11.99 0.66 4.45
C ARG A 89 13.50 0.82 4.29
N THR A 90 14.21 -0.31 4.38
CA THR A 90 15.67 -0.37 4.19
C THR A 90 16.10 -0.07 2.75
N ASP A 91 15.22 -0.28 1.78
CA ASP A 91 15.46 -0.01 0.36
C ASP A 91 14.80 1.29 -0.12
N ARG A 92 14.20 2.08 0.78
CA ARG A 92 13.43 3.29 0.42
C ARG A 92 14.23 4.28 -0.41
N ASP A 93 15.54 4.38 -0.20
CA ASP A 93 16.38 5.40 -0.81
C ASP A 93 16.55 5.12 -2.32
N ASN A 94 16.10 3.97 -2.82
CA ASN A 94 15.95 3.70 -4.26
C ASN A 94 14.67 4.33 -4.85
N PHE A 95 13.69 4.68 -4.01
CA PHE A 95 12.33 5.06 -4.41
C PHE A 95 11.95 6.48 -4.03
N VAL A 96 12.46 7.00 -2.92
CA VAL A 96 12.17 8.34 -2.41
C VAL A 96 13.44 9.12 -2.07
N THR A 97 13.33 10.43 -2.14
CA THR A 97 14.29 11.39 -1.59
C THR A 97 13.67 12.05 -0.36
N ILE A 98 14.48 12.23 0.69
CA ILE A 98 14.08 12.91 1.93
C ILE A 98 14.90 14.17 2.08
N ASP A 99 14.24 15.32 2.12
CA ASP A 99 14.88 16.61 2.36
C ASP A 99 14.98 16.89 3.87
N PHE A 100 16.05 16.37 4.49
CA PHE A 100 16.29 16.52 5.94
C PHE A 100 16.44 17.98 6.40
N ASN A 101 16.83 18.89 5.50
CA ASN A 101 16.92 20.32 5.82
C ASN A 101 15.54 20.99 5.91
N ASN A 102 14.51 20.33 5.38
CA ASN A 102 13.13 20.80 5.40
C ASN A 102 12.28 20.14 6.52
N ILE A 103 12.89 19.38 7.43
CA ILE A 103 12.18 18.74 8.53
C ILE A 103 12.24 19.63 9.78
N LYS A 104 11.11 19.80 10.48
CA LYS A 104 11.07 20.53 11.76
C LYS A 104 12.08 19.94 12.76
N THR A 105 12.79 20.83 13.45
CA THR A 105 13.84 20.47 14.42
C THR A 105 13.35 19.41 15.41
N GLY A 106 14.14 18.35 15.60
CA GLY A 106 13.82 17.23 16.49
C GLY A 106 13.00 16.10 15.87
N LEU A 107 12.45 16.27 14.66
CA LEU A 107 11.56 15.28 14.04
C LEU A 107 12.25 14.36 13.02
N ASN A 108 13.55 14.50 12.81
CA ASN A 108 14.37 13.63 11.94
C ASN A 108 14.28 12.15 12.33
N GLY A 109 13.97 11.84 13.59
CA GLY A 109 13.78 10.47 14.07
C GLY A 109 12.67 9.70 13.34
N ASN A 110 11.62 10.39 12.86
CA ASN A 110 10.49 9.79 12.15
C ASN A 110 10.83 9.28 10.74
N PHE A 111 12.04 9.61 10.24
CA PHE A 111 12.52 9.23 8.93
C PHE A 111 13.74 8.32 9.02
N LYS A 112 14.03 7.71 10.18
CA LYS A 112 15.14 6.76 10.31
C LYS A 112 14.76 5.40 9.72
N ILE A 113 15.70 4.81 8.98
CA ILE A 113 15.62 3.39 8.59
C ILE A 113 15.81 2.56 9.87
N PRO A 114 14.93 1.57 10.15
CA PRO A 114 15.07 0.70 11.30
C PRO A 114 16.33 -0.15 11.17
N THR A 115 17.08 -0.29 12.25
CA THR A 115 18.30 -1.11 12.33
C THR A 115 18.03 -2.55 12.76
N SER A 116 16.76 -2.92 12.98
CA SER A 116 16.38 -4.23 13.50
C SER A 116 16.66 -5.34 12.47
N VAL A 117 17.41 -6.36 12.88
CA VAL A 117 17.67 -7.57 12.08
C VAL A 117 16.41 -8.36 11.75
N ASN A 118 15.33 -8.15 12.51
CA ASN A 118 14.04 -8.82 12.29
C ASN A 118 13.17 -8.10 11.24
N TYR A 119 13.59 -6.94 10.74
CA TYR A 119 12.86 -6.24 9.70
C TYR A 119 12.96 -6.98 8.37
N LYS A 120 11.81 -7.21 7.73
CA LYS A 120 11.72 -7.84 6.41
C LYS A 120 10.82 -7.00 5.51
N ASN A 121 11.25 -6.80 4.26
CA ASN A 121 10.45 -6.17 3.20
C ASN A 121 9.37 -7.12 2.61
N TYR A 122 9.29 -8.36 3.10
CA TYR A 122 8.33 -9.40 2.68
C TYR A 122 8.20 -9.59 1.16
N SER A 123 9.30 -9.41 0.42
CA SER A 123 9.32 -9.47 -1.05
C SER A 123 8.21 -8.62 -1.70
N THR A 124 7.91 -7.46 -1.12
CA THR A 124 7.02 -6.46 -1.73
C THR A 124 7.86 -5.38 -2.41
N HIS A 125 7.34 -4.86 -3.53
CA HIS A 125 7.82 -3.61 -4.10
C HIS A 125 7.49 -2.45 -3.14
N TYR A 126 8.14 -1.31 -3.35
CA TYR A 126 7.86 -0.10 -2.59
C TYR A 126 6.48 0.44 -2.95
N ASP A 127 5.61 0.66 -1.96
CA ASP A 127 4.21 1.02 -2.19
C ASP A 127 3.93 2.48 -1.80
N TYR A 128 3.98 3.40 -2.78
CA TYR A 128 3.71 4.82 -2.52
C TYR A 128 2.31 5.09 -2.00
N GLY A 129 1.35 4.19 -2.27
CA GLY A 129 -0.04 4.28 -1.86
C GLY A 129 -0.34 3.48 -0.60
N SER A 130 0.65 2.84 0.03
CA SER A 130 0.47 2.10 1.27
C SER A 130 -0.20 3.00 2.30
N ILE A 131 -1.15 2.43 3.07
CA ILE A 131 -1.75 3.19 4.16
C ILE A 131 -0.71 3.60 5.20
N MET A 132 0.43 2.91 5.23
CA MET A 132 1.58 3.17 6.10
C MET A 132 2.54 4.21 5.53
N HIS A 133 2.33 4.75 4.33
CA HIS A 133 3.17 5.81 3.80
C HIS A 133 2.78 7.17 4.38
N TYR A 134 3.77 7.99 4.73
CA TYR A 134 3.55 9.40 5.08
C TYR A 134 3.19 10.26 3.88
N ASN A 135 2.55 11.40 4.15
CA ASN A 135 2.34 12.43 3.15
C ASN A 135 3.68 13.06 2.75
N SER A 136 3.79 13.49 1.48
CA SER A 136 4.93 14.25 0.94
C SER A 136 5.36 15.47 1.77
N TYR A 137 4.45 16.10 2.53
CA TYR A 137 4.69 17.30 3.33
C TYR A 137 4.85 17.04 4.84
N GLU A 138 4.83 15.78 5.25
CA GLU A 138 4.83 15.40 6.67
C GLU A 138 6.05 15.99 7.40
N PHE A 139 5.82 16.60 8.57
CA PHE A 139 6.84 17.29 9.37
C PHE A 139 7.63 18.43 8.69
N SER A 140 7.16 18.95 7.56
CA SER A 140 7.82 20.05 6.86
C SER A 140 7.93 21.32 7.69
N THR A 141 9.05 22.06 7.58
CA THR A 141 9.21 23.41 8.14
C THR A 141 8.36 24.45 7.39
N SER A 142 8.04 24.19 6.12
CA SER A 142 7.29 25.10 5.24
C SER A 142 6.16 24.35 4.54
N TYR A 143 4.92 24.84 4.65
CA TYR A 143 3.74 24.12 4.13
C TYR A 143 3.76 23.87 2.62
N TRP A 144 4.52 24.65 1.85
CA TRP A 144 4.63 24.54 0.39
C TRP A 144 5.81 23.68 -0.09
N ARG A 145 6.69 23.24 0.81
CA ARG A 145 7.89 22.46 0.46
C ARG A 145 7.73 21.02 0.91
N LYS A 146 7.89 20.08 -0.02
CA LYS A 146 7.83 18.64 0.25
C LYS A 146 9.08 18.20 1.02
N VAL A 147 8.88 17.28 1.96
CA VAL A 147 9.96 16.54 2.65
C VAL A 147 10.26 15.24 1.92
N LEU A 148 9.22 14.55 1.43
CA LEU A 148 9.32 13.29 0.69
C LEU A 148 8.97 13.53 -0.78
N THR A 149 9.81 13.05 -1.69
CA THR A 149 9.56 13.08 -3.14
C THR A 149 9.96 11.76 -3.80
N SER A 150 9.19 11.31 -4.78
CA SER A 150 9.49 10.13 -5.57
C SER A 150 10.69 10.36 -6.48
N LYS A 151 11.54 9.34 -6.60
CA LYS A 151 12.65 9.30 -7.56
C LYS A 151 12.22 8.82 -8.95
N ILE A 152 11.00 8.30 -9.09
CA ILE A 152 10.51 7.69 -10.33
C ILE A 152 9.62 8.69 -11.09
N HIS A 153 8.50 9.08 -10.49
CA HIS A 153 7.52 10.00 -11.09
C HIS A 153 6.89 10.89 -10.02
N THR A 154 6.74 12.18 -10.29
CA THR A 154 6.18 13.16 -9.33
C THR A 154 4.72 12.89 -8.97
N GLU A 155 4.03 12.13 -9.80
CA GLU A 155 2.65 11.69 -9.61
C GLU A 155 2.52 10.76 -8.40
N TYR A 156 3.57 9.99 -8.08
CA TYR A 156 3.60 9.17 -6.87
C TYR A 156 3.59 10.01 -5.60
N ASP A 157 4.10 11.25 -5.63
CA ASP A 157 4.03 12.17 -4.48
C ASP A 157 2.58 12.45 -4.05
N ARG A 158 1.63 12.34 -4.99
CA ARG A 158 0.19 12.56 -4.74
C ARG A 158 -0.50 11.35 -4.12
N MET A 159 0.15 10.19 -4.14
CA MET A 159 -0.37 8.93 -3.60
C MET A 159 0.08 8.71 -2.16
N MET A 160 1.27 9.22 -1.84
CA MET A 160 1.84 9.25 -0.51
C MET A 160 0.88 9.91 0.49
N GLY A 161 0.58 9.22 1.58
CA GLY A 161 -0.23 9.75 2.68
C GLY A 161 -1.73 9.53 2.57
N GLN A 162 -2.20 8.74 1.60
CA GLN A 162 -3.62 8.37 1.53
C GLN A 162 -4.08 7.64 2.80
N ARG A 163 -5.33 7.85 3.22
CA ARG A 163 -5.97 7.23 4.40
C ARG A 163 -7.36 6.68 4.06
N SER A 164 -7.51 6.10 2.89
CA SER A 164 -8.79 5.57 2.40
C SER A 164 -8.90 4.05 2.56
N TYR A 165 -7.82 3.31 2.24
CA TYR A 165 -7.82 1.84 2.27
C TYR A 165 -6.40 1.27 2.47
N MET A 166 -6.32 0.04 2.96
CA MET A 166 -5.08 -0.76 2.94
C MET A 166 -4.85 -1.32 1.54
N THR A 167 -3.62 -1.24 1.05
CA THR A 167 -3.25 -1.80 -0.25
C THR A 167 -3.07 -3.32 -0.17
N PHE A 168 -2.96 -3.98 -1.32
CA PHE A 168 -2.67 -5.41 -1.33
C PHE A 168 -1.30 -5.73 -0.72
N ASN A 169 -0.30 -4.83 -0.79
CA ASN A 169 0.98 -5.04 -0.12
C ASN A 169 0.87 -4.91 1.41
N ASP A 170 0.00 -4.04 1.93
CA ASP A 170 -0.27 -3.95 3.37
C ASP A 170 -0.82 -5.30 3.89
N TYR A 171 -1.82 -5.87 3.21
CA TYR A 171 -2.36 -7.18 3.55
C TYR A 171 -1.36 -8.32 3.32
N LYS A 172 -0.57 -8.27 2.24
CA LYS A 172 0.48 -9.25 1.97
C LYS A 172 1.49 -9.32 3.11
N LYS A 173 1.95 -8.18 3.63
CA LYS A 173 2.88 -8.12 4.77
C LYS A 173 2.27 -8.76 6.02
N ILE A 174 1.02 -8.44 6.36
CA ILE A 174 0.31 -9.06 7.49
C ILE A 174 0.17 -10.57 7.29
N ASN A 175 -0.26 -11.01 6.11
CA ASN A 175 -0.46 -12.43 5.81
C ASN A 175 0.86 -13.22 5.85
N LEU A 176 1.94 -12.69 5.28
CA LEU A 176 3.24 -13.37 5.31
C LEU A 176 3.87 -13.41 6.71
N LEU A 177 3.56 -12.43 7.57
CA LEU A 177 4.02 -12.42 8.96
C LEU A 177 3.24 -13.41 9.84
N TYR A 178 1.90 -13.43 9.75
CA TYR A 178 1.07 -14.17 10.70
C TYR A 178 0.44 -15.46 10.16
N CYS A 179 0.21 -15.55 8.85
CA CYS A 179 -0.63 -16.58 8.24
C CYS A 179 0.23 -17.72 7.66
N SER A 180 0.92 -18.42 8.55
CA SER A 180 2.02 -19.35 8.22
C SER A 180 1.59 -20.77 7.82
N LYS A 181 0.30 -21.02 7.57
CA LYS A 181 -0.20 -22.37 7.22
C LYS A 181 0.47 -22.96 5.97
N CYS A 182 0.74 -22.13 4.97
CA CYS A 182 1.28 -22.57 3.68
C CYS A 182 2.75 -22.21 3.47
N ASN A 183 3.24 -21.14 4.11
CA ASN A 183 4.63 -20.73 4.04
C ASN A 183 5.07 -20.13 5.39
N LYS A 184 6.05 -20.74 6.05
CA LYS A 184 6.51 -20.33 7.39
C LYS A 184 7.56 -19.21 7.35
N THR A 185 8.13 -18.87 6.19
CA THR A 185 9.35 -18.04 6.14
C THR A 185 9.26 -16.82 5.23
N GLY A 186 8.26 -16.71 4.35
CA GLY A 186 8.18 -15.61 3.38
C GLY A 186 9.30 -15.65 2.31
N GLU A 187 10.02 -16.77 2.25
CA GLU A 187 11.07 -17.05 1.27
C GLU A 187 10.55 -18.05 0.23
N LYS A 188 11.18 -18.06 -0.95
CA LYS A 188 10.87 -18.97 -2.05
C LYS A 188 11.32 -20.39 -1.66
N ASP A 189 10.49 -21.11 -0.91
CA ASP A 189 10.72 -22.51 -0.56
C ASP A 189 10.68 -23.38 -1.84
N LYS A 190 11.76 -24.13 -2.09
CA LYS A 190 11.86 -25.10 -3.19
C LYS A 190 10.81 -26.20 -2.98
N GLY A 191 9.82 -26.28 -3.87
CA GLY A 191 8.78 -27.32 -3.88
C GLY A 191 7.36 -26.85 -3.52
N LYS A 192 7.15 -25.56 -3.27
CA LYS A 192 5.81 -24.96 -3.05
C LYS A 192 5.40 -24.07 -4.23
N VAL A 193 4.08 -23.89 -4.39
CA VAL A 193 3.45 -23.02 -5.40
C VAL A 193 4.19 -21.69 -5.53
N VAL A 194 4.61 -21.37 -6.76
CA VAL A 194 5.31 -20.13 -7.10
C VAL A 194 4.30 -19.12 -7.62
N CYS A 195 4.03 -18.09 -6.81
CA CYS A 195 3.17 -16.99 -7.22
C CYS A 195 3.93 -16.01 -8.12
N LEU A 196 3.33 -15.67 -9.25
CA LEU A 196 3.88 -14.74 -10.23
C LEU A 196 3.34 -13.31 -9.99
N ASN A 197 3.94 -12.35 -10.68
CA ASN A 197 3.47 -10.96 -10.75
C ASN A 197 3.23 -10.27 -9.40
N GLY A 198 4.02 -10.61 -8.38
CA GLY A 198 3.91 -10.00 -7.05
C GLY A 198 2.89 -10.67 -6.12
N GLY A 199 2.19 -11.72 -6.58
CA GLY A 199 1.29 -12.54 -5.76
C GLY A 199 1.97 -13.23 -4.58
N TYR A 200 1.16 -13.78 -3.68
CA TYR A 200 1.61 -14.58 -2.55
C TYR A 200 0.65 -15.74 -2.27
N VAL A 201 1.16 -16.80 -1.66
CA VAL A 201 0.39 -18.04 -1.43
C VAL A 201 -0.81 -17.74 -0.54
N ASP A 202 -1.98 -18.25 -0.92
CA ASP A 202 -3.18 -18.13 -0.12
C ASP A 202 -3.07 -18.99 1.15
N TYR A 203 -3.17 -18.35 2.31
CA TYR A 203 -3.08 -19.04 3.60
C TYR A 203 -4.24 -20.01 3.87
N LYS A 204 -5.34 -19.92 3.11
CA LYS A 204 -6.47 -20.85 3.15
C LYS A 204 -6.28 -22.03 2.20
N ASN A 205 -5.58 -21.84 1.08
CA ASN A 205 -5.36 -22.85 0.06
C ASN A 205 -3.93 -22.75 -0.50
N CYS A 206 -3.06 -23.63 -0.04
CA CYS A 206 -1.63 -23.63 -0.39
C CYS A 206 -1.35 -23.98 -1.86
N SER A 207 -2.36 -24.37 -2.63
CA SER A 207 -2.26 -24.68 -4.06
C SER A 207 -2.50 -23.48 -4.97
N ARG A 208 -2.88 -22.32 -4.42
CA ARG A 208 -3.15 -21.10 -5.19
C ARG A 208 -2.55 -19.86 -4.54
N CYS A 209 -2.58 -18.77 -5.30
CA CYS A 209 -2.09 -17.47 -4.92
C CYS A 209 -3.24 -16.47 -4.74
N ILE A 210 -3.01 -15.50 -3.86
CA ILE A 210 -3.75 -14.25 -3.83
C ILE A 210 -3.02 -13.29 -4.78
N CYS A 211 -3.75 -12.79 -5.77
CA CYS A 211 -3.17 -12.01 -6.87
C CYS A 211 -3.35 -10.51 -6.66
N PRO A 212 -2.31 -9.71 -6.97
CA PRO A 212 -2.48 -8.27 -6.98
C PRO A 212 -3.44 -7.87 -8.10
N PHE A 213 -4.06 -6.71 -7.93
CA PHE A 213 -5.01 -6.18 -8.91
C PHE A 213 -4.38 -6.18 -10.31
N GLY A 214 -5.17 -6.66 -11.28
CA GLY A 214 -4.75 -6.84 -12.66
C GLY A 214 -4.39 -8.27 -13.04
N TYR A 215 -3.99 -9.11 -12.08
CA TYR A 215 -3.62 -10.50 -12.34
C TYR A 215 -4.64 -11.48 -11.73
N THR A 216 -4.80 -12.63 -12.38
CA THR A 216 -5.73 -13.70 -11.98
C THR A 216 -5.13 -15.09 -12.27
N GLY A 217 -5.92 -16.13 -12.06
CA GLY A 217 -5.50 -17.53 -12.13
C GLY A 217 -4.83 -18.00 -10.84
N ASP A 218 -4.67 -19.31 -10.68
CA ASP A 218 -4.16 -19.90 -9.44
C ASP A 218 -2.72 -19.49 -9.12
N LEU A 219 -1.93 -19.12 -10.13
CA LEU A 219 -0.53 -18.70 -9.97
C LEU A 219 -0.33 -17.19 -10.19
N CYS A 220 -1.40 -16.42 -10.39
CA CYS A 220 -1.33 -15.02 -10.83
C CYS A 220 -0.60 -14.82 -12.17
N SER A 221 -0.61 -15.86 -13.03
CA SER A 221 -0.01 -15.84 -14.37
C SER A 221 -0.87 -15.14 -15.41
N GLU A 222 -2.18 -15.08 -15.19
CA GLU A 222 -3.14 -14.59 -16.17
C GLU A 222 -3.43 -13.11 -15.94
N ILE A 223 -3.77 -12.39 -17.01
CA ILE A 223 -4.21 -11.00 -16.95
C ILE A 223 -5.74 -11.00 -16.79
N MET A 224 -6.24 -10.21 -15.86
CA MET A 224 -7.69 -9.99 -15.69
C MET A 224 -8.31 -9.52 -17.01
N LYS A 225 -9.39 -10.17 -17.42
CA LYS A 225 -10.14 -9.76 -18.62
C LYS A 225 -10.77 -8.39 -18.39
N SER A 226 -10.70 -7.54 -19.39
CA SER A 226 -11.45 -6.28 -19.42
C SER A 226 -12.95 -6.55 -19.45
N ASP A 227 -13.72 -5.55 -19.06
CA ASP A 227 -15.17 -5.56 -19.21
C ASP A 227 -15.54 -5.78 -20.69
N GLU A 228 -16.56 -6.60 -20.96
CA GLU A 228 -17.01 -6.95 -22.32
C GLU A 228 -17.50 -5.73 -23.11
N ARG A 229 -17.86 -4.64 -22.41
CA ARG A 229 -18.24 -3.34 -23.03
C ARG A 229 -17.04 -2.61 -23.62
N CYS A 230 -15.81 -2.97 -23.26
CA CYS A 230 -14.61 -2.41 -23.85
C CYS A 230 -14.27 -3.15 -25.15
N ASN A 231 -14.07 -2.42 -26.26
CA ASN A 231 -13.73 -3.00 -27.57
C ASN A 231 -12.29 -3.59 -27.59
N LYS A 232 -11.39 -3.06 -28.42
CA LYS A 232 -10.03 -3.58 -28.53
C LYS A 232 -9.19 -3.13 -27.32
N THR A 233 -8.88 -4.06 -26.43
CA THR A 233 -8.14 -3.80 -25.18
C THR A 233 -6.71 -4.34 -25.19
N THR A 234 -6.34 -5.12 -26.21
CA THR A 234 -5.00 -5.68 -26.38
C THR A 234 -4.30 -5.06 -27.58
N PHE A 235 -3.09 -4.55 -27.34
CA PHE A 235 -2.20 -3.98 -28.35
C PHE A 235 -0.88 -4.75 -28.30
N ASN A 236 -0.51 -5.41 -29.40
CA ASN A 236 0.72 -6.20 -29.49
C ASN A 236 1.81 -5.36 -30.17
N GLU A 237 2.67 -4.72 -29.37
CA GLU A 237 3.81 -3.91 -29.82
C GLU A 237 5.02 -4.25 -28.94
N ILE A 238 6.23 -4.37 -29.51
CA ILE A 238 7.47 -4.59 -28.75
C ILE A 238 7.95 -3.24 -28.23
N ILE A 239 7.68 -2.94 -26.97
CA ILE A 239 7.97 -1.63 -26.39
C ILE A 239 9.27 -1.69 -25.57
N ARG A 240 10.36 -1.08 -26.07
CA ARG A 240 11.63 -0.90 -25.32
C ARG A 240 11.66 0.38 -24.51
N TYR A 241 11.27 1.50 -25.13
CA TYR A 241 11.06 2.80 -24.49
C TYR A 241 9.87 3.47 -25.16
N SER A 242 8.87 3.86 -24.38
CA SER A 242 7.68 4.55 -24.89
C SER A 242 7.41 5.84 -24.13
N THR A 243 7.21 6.93 -24.87
CA THR A 243 6.46 8.07 -24.33
C THR A 243 4.98 7.76 -24.53
N ILE A 244 4.25 7.55 -23.44
CA ILE A 244 2.81 7.37 -23.44
C ILE A 244 2.18 8.74 -23.21
N GLY A 245 1.58 9.28 -24.26
CA GLY A 245 0.86 10.53 -24.18
C GLY A 245 -0.55 10.33 -23.70
N LEU A 246 -0.86 10.73 -22.47
CA LEU A 246 -2.15 10.47 -21.85
C LEU A 246 -3.00 11.74 -21.83
N LEU A 247 -4.14 11.69 -22.53
CA LEU A 247 -5.24 12.62 -22.28
C LEU A 247 -6.23 11.93 -21.37
N VAL A 248 -6.41 12.48 -20.18
CA VAL A 248 -7.31 11.94 -19.18
C VAL A 248 -8.42 12.94 -18.90
N HIS A 249 -9.65 12.58 -19.21
CA HIS A 249 -10.79 13.28 -18.63
C HIS A 249 -11.14 12.54 -17.33
N ILE A 250 -10.75 13.10 -16.17
CA ILE A 250 -11.02 12.66 -14.77
C ILE A 250 -9.83 11.95 -14.07
N ILE A 251 -10.03 11.38 -12.87
CA ILE A 251 -9.08 10.64 -12.04
C ILE A 251 -8.94 9.22 -12.58
N VAL A 252 -7.70 8.80 -12.82
CA VAL A 252 -7.38 7.46 -13.34
C VAL A 252 -6.14 6.91 -12.65
N SER A 253 -6.16 5.62 -12.31
CA SER A 253 -4.97 4.91 -11.84
C SER A 253 -4.33 4.12 -12.98
N PHE A 254 -3.01 4.25 -13.14
CA PHE A 254 -2.19 3.67 -14.21
C PHE A 254 -1.13 2.71 -13.66
N ILE A 255 -1.36 1.40 -13.69
CA ILE A 255 -0.36 0.43 -13.23
C ILE A 255 0.47 -0.04 -14.41
N TYR A 256 1.80 0.05 -14.31
CA TYR A 256 2.75 -0.50 -15.29
C TYR A 256 3.88 -1.30 -14.62
N LYS A 257 4.63 -2.11 -15.38
CA LYS A 257 5.47 -3.23 -14.88
C LYS A 257 6.56 -2.91 -13.84
N LEU A 258 6.94 -1.66 -13.59
CA LEU A 258 7.82 -1.29 -12.46
C LEU A 258 7.08 -1.36 -11.10
N ASP A 259 5.75 -1.28 -11.14
CA ASP A 259 4.84 -1.24 -9.99
C ASP A 259 4.04 -2.55 -9.89
N LYS A 260 4.72 -3.69 -10.01
CA LYS A 260 4.16 -5.06 -9.85
C LYS A 260 3.55 -5.31 -8.45
N GLY A 261 3.49 -4.29 -7.61
CA GLY A 261 2.93 -4.35 -6.28
C GLY A 261 2.11 -3.09 -6.02
N THR A 262 0.90 -3.09 -6.57
CA THR A 262 -0.29 -2.49 -5.97
C THR A 262 -0.53 -1.01 -6.08
N THR A 263 0.46 -0.16 -6.37
CA THR A 263 0.19 1.28 -6.30
C THR A 263 -0.42 1.81 -7.58
N GLY A 264 0.09 1.59 -8.78
CA GLY A 264 -0.39 2.34 -9.95
C GLY A 264 -0.10 3.83 -9.84
N LEU A 265 -0.22 4.55 -10.94
CA LEU A 265 0.15 5.95 -11.04
C LEU A 265 -1.14 6.76 -11.17
N LEU A 266 -1.42 7.60 -10.16
CA LEU A 266 -2.64 8.40 -10.14
C LEU A 266 -2.48 9.62 -11.06
N LEU A 267 -3.20 9.61 -12.18
CA LEU A 267 -3.29 10.73 -13.10
C LEU A 267 -4.63 11.43 -12.97
N CYS A 268 -4.56 12.74 -12.76
CA CYS A 268 -5.73 13.63 -12.71
C CYS A 268 -5.35 14.93 -13.44
N SER A 269 -5.80 15.11 -14.68
CA SER A 269 -5.66 16.40 -15.38
C SER A 269 -6.40 16.43 -16.72
N TRP A 270 -7.08 17.53 -17.03
CA TRP A 270 -7.71 17.82 -18.33
C TRP A 270 -6.70 18.10 -19.47
N ARG A 271 -5.41 17.97 -19.20
CA ARG A 271 -4.33 18.27 -20.15
C ARG A 271 -3.67 16.99 -20.60
N TYR A 272 -3.13 17.00 -21.81
CA TYR A 272 -2.27 15.95 -22.30
C TYR A 272 -0.95 15.97 -21.52
N TRP A 273 -0.63 14.88 -20.83
CA TRP A 273 0.64 14.71 -20.13
C TRP A 273 1.41 13.53 -20.77
N PRO A 274 2.54 13.80 -21.44
CA PRO A 274 3.42 12.73 -21.88
C PRO A 274 4.14 12.13 -20.68
N ILE A 275 3.92 10.84 -20.43
CA ILE A 275 4.63 10.07 -19.42
C ILE A 275 5.57 9.12 -20.12
N GLN A 276 6.85 9.20 -19.79
CA GLN A 276 7.81 8.22 -20.27
C GLN A 276 7.73 6.97 -19.40
N VAL A 277 7.27 5.89 -20.01
CA VAL A 277 7.24 4.58 -19.37
C VAL A 277 8.40 3.77 -19.92
N LYS A 278 9.32 3.39 -19.02
CA LYS A 278 10.37 2.43 -19.32
C LYS A 278 9.85 1.04 -19.03
N SER A 279 9.73 0.22 -20.06
CA SER A 279 9.32 -1.16 -19.87
C SER A 279 10.52 -2.01 -19.45
N GLU A 280 10.39 -2.78 -18.36
CA GLU A 280 11.37 -3.79 -17.95
C GLU A 280 11.31 -5.08 -18.80
N SER A 281 10.39 -5.13 -19.77
CA SER A 281 10.15 -6.25 -20.67
C SER A 281 9.63 -5.76 -22.01
N ASN A 282 9.28 -6.65 -22.95
CA ASN A 282 8.65 -6.22 -24.21
C ASN A 282 7.14 -5.94 -24.10
N THR A 283 6.59 -5.75 -22.89
CA THR A 283 5.15 -5.52 -22.69
C THR A 283 4.91 -4.47 -21.60
N VAL A 284 4.08 -3.48 -21.91
CA VAL A 284 3.49 -2.58 -20.92
C VAL A 284 2.05 -3.01 -20.71
N LEU A 285 1.69 -3.21 -19.45
CA LEU A 285 0.31 -3.46 -19.07
C LEU A 285 -0.25 -2.13 -18.56
N ILE A 286 -1.45 -1.77 -19.00
CA ILE A 286 -2.12 -0.54 -18.59
C ILE A 286 -3.48 -0.94 -18.07
N TYR A 287 -3.72 -0.67 -16.79
CA TYR A 287 -5.04 -0.74 -16.21
C TYR A 287 -5.61 0.66 -16.13
N PHE A 288 -6.88 0.78 -16.47
CA PHE A 288 -7.66 2.00 -16.37
C PHE A 288 -8.87 1.70 -15.51
N ASN A 289 -9.00 2.42 -14.40
CA ASN A 289 -10.21 2.42 -13.60
C ASN A 289 -10.78 3.83 -13.61
N GLY A 290 -11.83 4.03 -14.41
CA GLY A 290 -12.55 5.30 -14.49
C GLY A 290 -13.51 5.43 -13.31
N ALA A 291 -13.35 6.48 -12.51
CA ALA A 291 -14.26 6.75 -11.39
C ALA A 291 -15.69 7.15 -11.85
N GLU A 292 -15.85 7.53 -13.11
CA GLU A 292 -17.11 8.00 -13.70
C GLU A 292 -17.36 7.36 -15.07
N ASN A 293 -18.63 7.30 -15.49
CA ASN A 293 -19.05 6.64 -16.73
C ASN A 293 -18.50 7.29 -18.01
N ASN A 294 -18.08 8.55 -17.95
CA ASN A 294 -17.49 9.31 -19.05
C ASN A 294 -15.95 9.37 -18.98
N ALA A 295 -15.34 8.71 -17.99
CA ALA A 295 -13.90 8.66 -17.90
C ALA A 295 -13.36 7.84 -19.09
N PHE A 296 -12.46 8.45 -19.86
CA PHE A 296 -11.75 7.76 -20.94
C PHE A 296 -10.26 8.03 -20.86
N ILE A 297 -9.51 7.09 -21.42
CA ILE A 297 -8.07 7.18 -21.63
C ILE A 297 -7.81 7.18 -23.12
N GLN A 298 -7.11 8.19 -23.60
CA GLN A 298 -6.48 8.17 -24.91
C GLN A 298 -4.97 8.11 -24.71
N PHE A 299 -4.31 7.14 -25.35
CA PHE A 299 -2.86 7.05 -25.35
C PHE A 299 -2.30 7.07 -26.77
N GLY A 300 -1.24 7.86 -26.97
CA GLY A 300 -0.32 7.72 -28.09
C GLY A 300 0.97 7.08 -27.59
N PHE A 301 1.60 6.22 -28.39
CA PHE A 301 2.93 5.69 -28.08
C PHE A 301 3.89 6.02 -29.22
N LYS A 302 5.15 6.27 -28.87
CA LYS A 302 6.27 6.39 -29.81
C LYS A 302 7.42 5.56 -29.27
N GLU A 303 7.91 4.62 -30.07
CA GLU A 303 9.17 3.93 -29.78
C GLU A 303 10.30 4.96 -29.80
N VAL A 304 11.07 5.03 -28.72
CA VAL A 304 12.30 5.82 -28.66
C VAL A 304 13.47 4.86 -28.79
N SER A 305 14.07 4.84 -29.98
CA SER A 305 15.28 4.07 -30.31
C SER A 305 16.53 4.69 -29.71
#